data_AF-A0A7S4KMG0-F1
#
_entry.id   AF-A0A7S4KMG0-F1
#
_cell.length_a   1.000
_cell.length_b   1.000
_cell.length_c   1.000
_cell.angle_alpha   90.00
_cell.angle_beta   90.00
_cell.angle_gamma   90.00
#
_symmetry.space_group_name_H-M   'P 1'
#
loop_
_entity.id
_entity.type
_entity.pdbx_description
1 polymer ?
#
loop_
_entity_poly.entity_id
_entity_poly.type
_entity_poly.pdbx_seq_one_letter_code
_entity_poly.pdbx_strand_id
1 'polypeptide(L)'
;LIVPFLRKTSMPFLLTFSIDPSLGRLDYESLTEQAKMEILVGHLHPRIQSGFQDDSGHFLDISDWPGVTLDDDGYVSVIEWAIPDGEETIFEEPGKIRLEWLPDHVVDFNIANERWEGELDLRK
;
A
#
# COMPACT_ATOMS: atom_id res chain seq x y z
N LEU A 1 3.63 36.52 -21.04
CA LEU A 1 3.99 35.10 -20.94
C LEU A 1 2.95 34.43 -20.05
N ILE A 2 2.02 33.67 -20.63
CA ILE A 2 1.04 32.87 -19.87
C ILE A 2 1.21 31.46 -20.40
N VAL A 3 1.71 30.56 -19.56
CA VAL A 3 1.85 29.13 -19.87
C VAL A 3 0.52 28.47 -19.47
N PRO A 4 -0.18 27.74 -20.35
CA PRO A 4 -1.43 27.10 -19.98
C PRO A 4 -1.15 25.83 -19.17
N PHE A 5 -1.75 25.79 -17.98
CA PHE A 5 -1.88 24.65 -17.09
C PHE A 5 -2.69 23.55 -17.81
N LEU A 6 -2.00 22.49 -18.27
CA LEU A 6 -2.64 21.29 -18.79
C LEU A 6 -3.32 20.56 -17.62
N ARG A 7 -4.63 20.77 -17.45
CA ARG A 7 -5.48 19.90 -16.63
C ARG A 7 -5.49 18.51 -17.28
N LYS A 8 -4.72 17.58 -16.72
CA LYS A 8 -4.86 16.16 -17.02
C LYS A 8 -6.09 15.67 -16.25
N THR A 9 -7.24 15.63 -16.92
CA THR A 9 -8.43 14.95 -16.41
C THR A 9 -8.14 13.45 -16.39
N SER A 10 -7.78 12.92 -15.22
CA SER A 10 -7.71 11.48 -14.99
C SER A 10 -9.11 10.96 -14.67
N MET A 11 -9.54 9.92 -15.37
CA MET A 11 -10.83 9.25 -15.14
C MET A 11 -10.84 8.57 -13.77
N PRO A 12 -11.98 8.55 -13.05
CA PRO A 12 -12.09 7.82 -11.80
C PRO A 12 -12.05 6.31 -12.08
N PHE A 13 -10.98 5.63 -11.65
CA PHE A 13 -10.89 4.18 -11.66
C PHE A 13 -11.14 3.69 -10.23
N LEU A 14 -12.40 3.40 -9.91
CA LEU A 14 -12.78 2.79 -8.64
C LEU A 14 -12.49 1.28 -8.74
N LEU A 15 -11.33 0.85 -8.23
CA LEU A 15 -11.05 -0.56 -7.99
C LEU A 15 -11.34 -0.89 -6.52
N THR A 16 -12.54 -1.38 -6.25
CA THR A 16 -12.74 -2.17 -5.03
C THR A 16 -12.13 -3.55 -5.26
N PHE A 17 -10.85 -3.74 -4.92
CA PHE A 17 -10.21 -5.06 -4.98
C PHE A 17 -10.74 -5.94 -3.85
N SER A 18 -11.83 -6.65 -4.09
CA SER A 18 -12.10 -7.91 -3.39
C SER A 18 -11.33 -8.99 -4.14
N ILE A 19 -10.12 -9.30 -3.68
CA ILE A 19 -9.30 -10.36 -4.30
C ILE A 19 -9.95 -11.71 -3.94
N ASP A 20 -10.83 -12.17 -4.82
CA ASP A 20 -11.37 -13.53 -4.81
C ASP A 20 -10.20 -14.50 -5.12
N PRO A 21 -9.92 -15.50 -4.27
CA PRO A 21 -8.90 -16.53 -4.54
C PRO A 21 -9.10 -17.30 -5.86
N SER A 22 -10.28 -17.20 -6.48
CA SER A 22 -10.61 -17.81 -7.78
C SER A 22 -10.35 -16.91 -9.00
N LEU A 23 -9.99 -15.64 -8.80
CA LEU A 23 -9.44 -14.79 -9.85
C LEU A 23 -8.04 -15.33 -10.19
N GLY A 24 -7.95 -16.08 -11.28
CA GLY A 24 -6.75 -16.81 -11.70
C GLY A 24 -5.50 -15.95 -11.55
N ARG A 25 -4.52 -16.47 -10.80
CA ARG A 25 -3.19 -15.90 -10.49
C ARG A 25 -2.97 -14.56 -11.19
N LEU A 26 -3.43 -13.48 -10.56
CA LEU A 26 -3.07 -12.13 -10.97
C LEU A 26 -1.56 -12.14 -11.16
N ASP A 27 -1.11 -11.78 -12.37
CA ASP A 27 0.32 -11.72 -12.64
C ASP A 27 0.89 -10.53 -11.86
N TYR A 28 1.32 -10.81 -10.63
CA TYR A 28 1.78 -9.81 -9.68
C TYR A 28 2.97 -9.01 -10.25
N GLU A 29 3.82 -9.65 -11.05
CA GLU A 29 4.93 -9.00 -11.74
C GLU A 29 4.47 -7.94 -12.75
N SER A 30 3.26 -8.08 -13.30
CA SER A 30 2.67 -7.11 -14.24
C SER A 30 1.99 -5.91 -13.55
N LEU A 31 1.89 -5.88 -12.22
CA LEU A 31 1.30 -4.77 -11.49
C LEU A 31 2.28 -3.59 -11.36
N THR A 32 1.73 -2.38 -11.40
CA THR A 32 2.49 -1.17 -11.05
C THR A 32 2.81 -1.15 -9.56
N GLU A 33 3.89 -0.44 -9.16
CA GLU A 33 4.24 -0.23 -7.76
C GLU A 33 3.06 0.32 -6.95
N GLN A 34 2.32 1.29 -7.52
CA GLN A 34 1.08 1.82 -6.96
C GLN A 34 0.08 0.71 -6.64
N ALA A 35 -0.24 -0.15 -7.61
CA ALA A 35 -1.24 -1.20 -7.43
C ALA A 35 -0.80 -2.26 -6.40
N LYS A 36 0.49 -2.60 -6.37
CA LYS A 36 1.05 -3.50 -5.35
C LYS A 36 0.86 -2.92 -3.95
N MET A 37 1.19 -1.64 -3.77
CA MET A 37 1.05 -0.93 -2.50
C MET A 37 -0.41 -0.75 -2.08
N GLU A 38 -1.32 -0.44 -3.00
CA GLU A 38 -2.76 -0.37 -2.73
C GLU A 38 -3.33 -1.72 -2.26
N ILE A 39 -2.88 -2.82 -2.86
CA ILE A 39 -3.26 -4.17 -2.41
C ILE A 39 -2.67 -4.46 -1.03
N LEU A 40 -1.41 -4.09 -0.76
CA LEU A 40 -0.78 -4.27 0.54
C LEU A 40 -1.54 -3.50 1.65
N VAL A 41 -1.84 -2.22 1.41
CA VAL A 41 -2.60 -1.37 2.35
C VAL A 41 -4.07 -1.76 2.45
N GLY A 42 -4.66 -2.35 1.40
CA GLY A 42 -6.03 -2.86 1.41
C GLY A 42 -6.30 -3.92 2.50
N HIS A 43 -5.26 -4.54 3.05
CA HIS A 43 -5.37 -5.49 4.18
C HIS A 43 -5.18 -4.84 5.56
N LEU A 44 -4.88 -3.53 5.62
CA LEU A 44 -4.80 -2.78 6.86
C LEU A 44 -6.20 -2.42 7.36
N HIS A 45 -6.31 -2.08 8.64
CA HIS A 45 -7.56 -1.63 9.24
C HIS A 45 -8.06 -0.36 8.50
N PRO A 46 -9.36 -0.20 8.20
CA PRO A 46 -9.89 0.91 7.40
C PRO A 46 -9.50 2.31 7.90
N ARG A 47 -9.36 2.49 9.23
CA ARG A 47 -8.86 3.76 9.80
C ARG A 47 -7.43 4.08 9.38
N ILE A 48 -6.58 3.07 9.23
CA ILE A 48 -5.20 3.22 8.77
C ILE A 48 -5.19 3.51 7.27
N GLN A 49 -6.03 2.80 6.50
CA GLN A 49 -6.18 3.02 5.06
C GLN A 49 -6.48 4.49 4.72
N SER A 50 -7.30 5.16 5.54
CA SER A 50 -7.62 6.59 5.35
C SER A 50 -6.42 7.54 5.41
N GLY A 51 -5.30 7.12 6.02
CA GLY A 51 -4.05 7.89 6.01
C GLY A 51 -3.36 7.94 4.64
N PHE A 52 -3.77 7.07 3.71
CA PHE A 52 -3.23 6.96 2.36
C PHE A 52 -4.21 7.45 1.29
N GLN A 53 -5.36 7.98 1.68
CA GLN A 53 -6.45 8.37 0.79
C GLN A 53 -6.72 9.87 0.87
N ASP A 54 -7.24 10.43 -0.22
CA ASP A 54 -7.83 11.77 -0.25
C ASP A 54 -9.22 11.79 0.41
N ASP A 55 -9.80 12.98 0.54
CA ASP A 55 -11.14 13.19 1.12
C ASP A 55 -12.26 12.47 0.34
N SER A 56 -11.99 12.00 -0.89
CA SER A 56 -12.92 11.25 -1.72
C SER A 56 -12.74 9.73 -1.60
N GLY A 57 -11.78 9.26 -0.78
CA GLY A 57 -11.45 7.86 -0.59
C GLY A 57 -10.58 7.27 -1.71
N HIS A 58 -9.95 8.10 -2.54
CA HIS A 58 -8.99 7.62 -3.53
C HIS A 58 -7.59 7.57 -2.92
N PHE A 59 -6.86 6.50 -3.19
CA PHE A 59 -5.47 6.43 -2.81
C PHE A 59 -4.66 7.57 -3.44
N LEU A 60 -3.83 8.19 -2.62
CA LEU A 60 -2.83 9.17 -3.06
C LEU A 60 -1.76 8.47 -3.91
N ASP A 61 -0.95 9.25 -4.62
CA ASP A 61 0.26 8.71 -5.23
C ASP A 61 1.17 8.14 -4.13
N ILE A 62 1.77 6.97 -4.35
CA ILE A 62 2.67 6.34 -3.36
C ILE A 62 3.84 7.25 -2.95
N SER A 63 4.23 8.23 -3.76
CA SER A 63 5.23 9.23 -3.37
C SER A 63 4.78 10.12 -2.21
N ASP A 64 3.48 10.26 -2.01
CA ASP A 64 2.87 11.08 -0.96
C ASP A 64 2.44 10.25 0.25
N TRP A 65 2.67 8.94 0.25
CA TRP A 65 2.25 8.06 1.34
C TRP A 65 3.17 8.21 2.55
N PRO A 66 2.63 8.40 3.76
CA PRO A 66 3.44 8.46 4.97
C PRO A 66 4.17 7.13 5.21
N GLY A 67 5.45 7.22 5.51
CA GLY A 67 6.29 6.05 5.77
C GLY A 67 6.72 5.29 4.51
N VAL A 68 6.50 5.82 3.31
CA VAL A 68 6.98 5.23 2.06
C VAL A 68 8.14 6.07 1.50
N THR A 69 9.23 5.40 1.12
CA THR A 69 10.34 6.04 0.39
C THR A 69 10.55 5.36 -0.94
N LEU A 70 10.70 6.15 -2.00
CA LEU A 70 11.05 5.69 -3.34
C LEU A 70 12.56 5.79 -3.58
N ASP A 71 13.13 4.87 -4.35
CA ASP A 71 14.50 4.97 -4.85
C ASP A 71 14.63 5.98 -6.01
N ASP A 72 15.86 6.14 -6.53
CA ASP A 72 16.16 7.07 -7.64
C ASP A 72 15.41 6.72 -8.94
N ASP A 73 14.96 5.46 -9.09
CA ASP A 73 14.20 4.97 -10.25
C ASP A 73 12.67 5.04 -10.02
N GLY A 74 12.24 5.44 -8.83
CA GLY A 74 10.82 5.61 -8.46
C GLY A 74 10.16 4.33 -7.93
N TYR A 75 10.92 3.30 -7.57
CA TYR A 75 10.41 2.08 -6.95
C TYR A 75 10.36 2.20 -5.43
N VAL A 76 9.43 1.49 -4.78
CA VAL A 76 9.35 1.51 -3.31
C VAL A 76 10.55 0.79 -2.73
N SER A 77 11.36 1.52 -1.95
CA SER A 77 12.59 1.00 -1.34
C SER A 77 12.45 0.79 0.16
N VAL A 78 11.69 1.65 0.85
CA VAL A 78 11.51 1.59 2.30
C VAL A 78 10.04 1.77 2.67
N ILE A 79 9.58 0.94 3.60
CA ILE A 79 8.27 1.06 4.23
C ILE A 79 8.46 1.07 5.76
N GLU A 80 8.08 2.18 6.39
CA GLU A 80 8.15 2.40 7.83
C GLU A 80 6.78 2.83 8.35
N TRP A 81 6.02 1.89 8.89
CA TRP A 81 4.71 2.14 9.49
C TRP A 81 4.75 1.97 11.00
N ALA A 82 3.82 2.61 11.70
CA ALA A 82 3.69 2.49 13.15
C ALA A 82 2.22 2.50 13.54
N ILE A 83 1.89 1.80 14.63
CA ILE A 83 0.58 1.92 15.28
C ILE A 83 0.31 3.39 15.63
N PRO A 84 -0.79 3.99 15.12
CA PRO A 84 -1.22 5.31 15.58
C PRO A 84 -1.63 5.29 17.05
N ASP A 85 -1.41 6.40 17.74
CA ASP A 85 -1.77 6.54 19.15
C ASP A 85 -3.24 6.17 19.42
N GLY A 86 -3.45 5.20 20.30
CA GLY A 86 -4.78 4.75 20.72
C GLY A 86 -5.34 3.54 19.94
N GLU A 87 -4.62 3.04 18.95
CA GLU A 87 -4.96 1.78 18.26
C GLU A 87 -4.13 0.60 18.84
N GLU A 88 -4.65 -0.62 18.73
CA GLU A 88 -3.95 -1.84 19.18
C GLU A 88 -3.18 -2.55 18.05
N THR A 89 -3.53 -2.28 16.79
CA THR A 89 -2.89 -2.83 15.59
C THR A 89 -3.24 -2.00 14.34
N ILE A 90 -2.39 -2.05 13.31
CA ILE A 90 -2.67 -1.49 11.99
C ILE A 90 -3.41 -2.46 11.05
N PHE A 91 -3.49 -3.75 11.37
CA PHE A 91 -4.06 -4.77 10.48
C PHE A 91 -5.56 -4.97 10.71
N GLU A 92 -6.30 -5.33 9.65
CA GLU A 92 -7.69 -5.75 9.79
C GLU A 92 -7.80 -7.09 10.55
N GLU A 93 -6.89 -8.02 10.24
CA GLU A 93 -6.67 -9.24 11.01
C GLU A 93 -5.33 -9.15 11.75
N PRO A 94 -5.31 -9.09 13.10
CA PRO A 94 -4.08 -8.95 13.86
C PRO A 94 -3.02 -9.99 13.48
N GLY A 95 -1.79 -9.53 13.29
CA GLY A 95 -0.62 -10.40 13.12
C GLY A 95 -0.47 -11.10 11.77
N LYS A 96 -1.30 -10.80 10.77
CA LYS A 96 -1.14 -11.33 9.41
C LYS A 96 -0.71 -10.25 8.43
N ILE A 97 0.45 -10.46 7.82
CA ILE A 97 0.88 -9.72 6.64
C ILE A 97 1.24 -10.69 5.52
N ARG A 98 0.79 -10.38 4.31
CA ARG A 98 1.06 -11.16 3.11
C ARG A 98 2.24 -10.55 2.36
N LEU A 99 3.45 -11.00 2.70
CA LEU A 99 4.70 -10.46 2.15
C LEU A 99 4.87 -10.74 0.66
N GLU A 100 4.10 -11.66 0.08
CA GLU A 100 4.08 -11.85 -1.37
C GLU A 100 3.58 -10.60 -2.13
N TRP A 101 2.88 -9.69 -1.44
CA TRP A 101 2.43 -8.40 -1.97
C TRP A 101 3.40 -7.25 -1.64
N LEU A 102 4.57 -7.54 -1.06
CA LEU A 102 5.61 -6.53 -0.88
C LEU A 102 6.27 -6.23 -2.24
N PRO A 103 6.48 -4.96 -2.61
CA PRO A 103 7.18 -4.62 -3.85
C PRO A 103 8.60 -5.21 -3.92
N ASP A 104 9.12 -5.38 -5.13
CA ASP A 104 10.37 -6.12 -5.41
C ASP A 104 11.63 -5.40 -4.95
N HIS A 105 11.55 -4.09 -4.86
CA HIS A 105 12.68 -3.21 -4.54
C HIS A 105 12.75 -2.83 -3.06
N VAL A 106 11.83 -3.34 -2.22
CA VAL A 106 11.84 -3.04 -0.79
C VAL A 106 13.06 -3.67 -0.14
N VAL A 107 13.93 -2.83 0.38
CA VAL A 107 15.14 -3.21 1.11
C VAL A 107 14.98 -3.10 2.63
N ASP A 108 14.02 -2.28 3.09
CA ASP A 108 13.69 -2.15 4.49
C ASP A 108 12.16 -2.11 4.67
N PHE A 109 11.66 -3.01 5.51
CA PHE A 109 10.25 -3.15 5.83
C PHE A 109 10.09 -3.24 7.35
N ASN A 110 9.56 -2.17 7.94
CA ASN A 110 9.43 -2.03 9.37
C ASN A 110 8.01 -1.62 9.75
N ILE A 111 7.40 -2.40 10.64
CA ILE A 111 6.17 -1.99 11.31
C ILE A 111 6.42 -1.97 12.81
N ALA A 112 6.50 -0.77 13.35
CA ALA A 112 6.80 -0.53 14.76
C ALA A 112 5.56 -0.67 15.64
N ASN A 113 5.81 -1.09 16.89
CA ASN A 113 4.83 -1.21 17.97
C ASN A 113 3.74 -2.27 17.76
N GLU A 114 3.83 -3.11 16.74
CA GLU A 114 2.86 -4.18 16.49
C GLU A 114 3.00 -5.40 17.40
N ARG A 115 1.84 -5.96 17.77
CA ARG A 115 1.76 -7.29 18.36
C ARG A 115 1.55 -8.31 17.24
N TRP A 116 2.62 -9.02 16.92
CA TRP A 116 2.60 -10.09 15.93
C TRP A 116 2.09 -11.40 16.55
N GLU A 117 1.04 -11.97 15.97
CA GLU A 117 0.54 -13.31 16.28
C GLU A 117 0.26 -14.05 14.96
N GLY A 118 0.95 -15.15 14.67
CA GLY A 118 0.71 -15.92 13.45
C GLY A 118 1.94 -16.54 12.82
N GLU A 119 1.81 -16.89 11.54
CA GLU A 119 2.87 -17.44 10.69
C GLU A 119 3.38 -16.36 9.75
N LEU A 120 4.70 -16.19 9.70
CA LEU A 120 5.38 -15.30 8.76
C LEU A 120 5.93 -16.13 7.61
N ASP A 121 5.34 -16.01 6.42
CA ASP A 121 5.90 -16.61 5.22
C ASP A 121 6.86 -15.64 4.54
N LEU A 122 8.16 -15.93 4.63
CA LEU A 122 9.24 -15.13 4.03
C LEU A 122 9.54 -15.54 2.58
N ARG A 123 8.76 -16.46 2.00
CA ARG A 123 8.95 -16.89 0.62
C ARG A 123 8.29 -15.88 -0.31
N LYS A 124 9.11 -15.33 -1.20
CA LYS A 124 8.69 -14.49 -2.31
C LYS A 124 8.90 -15.24 -3.61
#